data_AF-U2IXX7-F1
#
_entry.id   AF-U2IXX7-F1
#
_cell.length_a   1.000
_cell.length_b   1.000
_cell.length_c   1.000
_cell.angle_alpha   90.00
_cell.angle_beta   90.00
_cell.angle_gamma   90.00
#
_symmetry.space_group_name_H-M   'P 1'
#
loop_
_entity.id
_entity.type
_entity.pdbx_description
1 polymer ?
#
loop_
_entity_poly.entity_id
_entity_poly.type
_entity_poly.pdbx_seq_one_letter_code
_entity_poly.pdbx_strand_id
1 'polypeptide(L)'
;MVAVFVFLEGYFTSLPRFLISRSPTSPNSLPERKGEIIERYREENALIIYVSDHGDALFDEDYPELMGHALVPRAVEIPLFVYFSPQLRKERPDLWRQISRQWDKRILSDLLTHALVDLLGFHTEYTQPRFNFFAPTYDDRRQRIVVSPTSNKKMVM
;
A
#
# COMPACT_ATOMS: atom_id res chain seq x y z
N MET A 1 -19.51 8.87 6.65
CA MET A 1 -18.14 9.40 6.55
C MET A 1 -17.22 8.21 6.34
N VAL A 2 -16.38 8.21 5.31
CA VAL A 2 -15.45 7.10 5.07
C VAL A 2 -14.11 7.46 5.70
N ALA A 3 -13.63 6.65 6.63
CA ALA A 3 -12.29 6.78 7.16
C ALA A 3 -11.31 6.05 6.24
N VAL A 4 -10.32 6.77 5.71
CA VAL A 4 -9.23 6.20 4.89
C VAL A 4 -7.96 6.23 5.73
N PHE A 5 -7.45 5.05 6.06
CA PHE A 5 -6.17 4.91 6.77
C PHE A 5 -5.09 4.43 5.81
N VAL A 6 -3.99 5.17 5.72
CA VAL A 6 -2.83 4.84 4.89
C VAL A 6 -1.64 4.63 5.82
N PHE A 7 -1.05 3.44 5.78
CA PHE A 7 0.15 3.11 6.56
C PHE A 7 1.35 2.96 5.63
N LEU A 8 2.39 3.74 5.93
CA LEU A 8 3.73 3.70 5.36
C LEU A 8 4.68 3.44 6.54
N GLU A 9 5.45 2.37 6.51
CA GLU A 9 6.36 1.98 7.59
C GLU A 9 7.80 1.98 7.07
N GLY A 10 8.58 2.96 7.52
CA GLY A 10 10.03 2.95 7.48
C GLY A 10 10.55 3.33 8.87
N TYR A 11 11.14 2.36 9.58
CA TYR A 11 11.81 2.48 10.89
C TYR A 11 11.30 3.57 11.87
N PHE A 12 10.06 3.46 12.37
CA PHE A 12 9.61 4.34 13.45
C PHE A 12 10.08 3.89 14.83
N THR A 13 11.33 4.25 15.19
CA THR A 13 11.72 4.28 16.60
C THR A 13 11.05 5.46 17.31
N SER A 14 10.24 5.14 18.32
CA SER A 14 9.55 6.04 19.26
C SER A 14 8.34 6.83 18.74
N LEU A 15 7.16 6.42 19.22
CA LEU A 15 6.05 7.31 19.58
C LEU A 15 5.63 6.97 21.02
N PRO A 16 5.13 7.94 21.82
CA PRO A 16 5.05 7.79 23.27
C PRO A 16 3.90 6.91 23.74
N ARG A 17 4.14 6.19 24.85
CA ARG A 17 3.12 5.43 25.60
C ARG A 17 1.96 6.33 26.02
N PHE A 18 0.72 5.96 25.67
CA PHE A 18 -0.41 6.04 26.61
C PHE A 18 -1.64 5.22 26.11
N LEU A 19 -1.69 3.94 26.48
CA LEU A 19 -2.85 3.27 27.11
C LEU A 19 -2.53 1.78 27.41
N ILE A 20 -3.29 1.20 28.35
CA ILE A 20 -2.98 -0.01 29.13
C ILE A 20 -3.80 -1.20 28.57
N SER A 21 -3.23 -2.38 28.28
CA SER A 21 -3.05 -3.49 29.24
C SER A 21 -2.17 -4.65 28.69
N ARG A 22 -1.75 -5.57 29.57
CA ARG A 22 -0.89 -6.77 29.37
C ARG A 22 -1.74 -8.06 29.48
N SER A 23 -1.35 -9.31 29.12
CA SER A 23 -0.16 -10.00 28.54
C SER A 23 -0.55 -11.50 28.29
N PRO A 24 0.31 -12.44 27.82
CA PRO A 24 1.58 -12.37 27.07
C PRO A 24 1.73 -13.42 25.92
N THR A 25 1.90 -12.97 24.68
CA THR A 25 2.73 -13.63 23.63
C THR A 25 3.32 -12.53 22.76
N SER A 26 4.47 -12.74 22.12
CA SER A 26 5.23 -11.69 21.42
C SER A 26 4.46 -11.08 20.23
N PRO A 27 3.86 -9.87 20.33
CA PRO A 27 2.85 -9.39 19.37
C PRO A 27 3.45 -8.43 18.32
N ASN A 28 4.74 -8.56 18.05
CA ASN A 28 5.50 -7.58 17.26
C ASN A 28 5.65 -7.95 15.78
N SER A 29 4.96 -8.99 15.29
CA SER A 29 5.02 -9.31 13.87
C SER A 29 4.13 -8.36 13.04
N LEU A 30 4.60 -8.00 11.85
CA LEU A 30 3.87 -7.15 10.90
C LEU A 30 2.45 -7.68 10.55
N PRO A 31 2.20 -9.00 10.42
CA PRO A 31 0.85 -9.53 10.22
C PRO A 31 -0.09 -9.28 11.40
N GLU A 32 0.37 -9.42 12.64
CA GLU A 32 -0.46 -9.24 13.84
C GLU A 32 -0.96 -7.79 13.96
N ARG A 33 -0.07 -6.80 13.81
CA ARG A 33 -0.45 -5.37 13.84
C ARG A 33 -1.45 -4.99 12.73
N LYS A 34 -1.32 -5.56 11.53
CA LYS A 34 -2.30 -5.38 10.44
C LYS A 34 -3.67 -5.95 10.84
N GLY A 35 -3.67 -7.11 11.50
CA GLY A 35 -4.86 -7.71 12.10
C GLY A 35 -5.52 -6.79 13.14
N GLU A 36 -4.77 -6.29 14.12
CA GLU A 36 -5.27 -5.38 15.16
C GLU A 36 -5.95 -4.13 14.58
N ILE A 37 -5.37 -3.53 13.53
CA ILE A 37 -5.96 -2.37 12.84
C ILE A 37 -7.26 -2.76 12.13
N ILE A 38 -7.30 -3.90 11.43
CA ILE A 38 -8.53 -4.42 10.79
C ILE A 38 -9.63 -4.67 11.82
N GLU A 39 -9.30 -5.32 12.95
CA GLU A 39 -10.25 -5.60 14.02
C GLU A 39 -10.82 -4.31 14.62
N ARG A 40 -9.96 -3.31 14.86
CA ARG A 40 -10.36 -2.01 15.41
C ARG A 40 -11.41 -1.30 14.56
N TYR A 41 -11.26 -1.34 13.24
CA TYR A 41 -12.14 -0.63 12.30
C TYR A 41 -13.17 -1.54 11.62
N ARG A 42 -13.30 -2.79 12.07
CA ARG A 42 -14.18 -3.80 11.45
C ARG A 42 -15.63 -3.34 11.36
N GLU A 43 -16.13 -2.64 12.38
CA GLU A 43 -17.54 -2.21 12.47
C GLU A 43 -17.78 -0.75 12.03
N GLU A 44 -16.75 -0.07 11.51
CA GLU A 44 -16.83 1.30 11.00
C GLU A 44 -16.96 1.35 9.48
N ASN A 45 -17.31 2.50 8.90
CA ASN A 45 -17.20 2.75 7.46
C ASN A 45 -15.75 3.05 7.07
N ALA A 46 -14.93 2.01 7.03
CA ALA A 46 -13.48 2.10 6.92
C ALA A 46 -12.92 1.46 5.64
N LEU A 47 -12.00 2.17 5.01
CA LEU A 47 -11.07 1.65 4.01
C LEU A 47 -9.65 1.73 4.59
N ILE A 48 -8.97 0.58 4.66
CA ILE A 48 -7.58 0.50 5.12
C ILE A 48 -6.72 0.17 3.91
N ILE A 49 -5.73 1.02 3.63
CA ILE A 49 -4.72 0.83 2.60
C ILE A 49 -3.37 0.67 3.29
N TYR A 50 -2.73 -0.47 3.06
CA TYR A 50 -1.36 -0.74 3.50
C TYR A 50 -0.47 -0.89 2.28
N VAL A 51 0.70 -0.26 2.32
CA VAL A 51 1.73 -0.37 1.30
C VAL A 51 3.11 -0.35 1.97
N SER A 52 4.02 -1.24 1.56
CA SER A 52 5.42 -1.15 2.00
C SER A 52 6.11 0.01 1.30
N ASP A 53 7.05 0.68 1.95
CA ASP A 53 7.85 1.74 1.31
C ASP A 53 8.92 1.14 0.37
N HIS A 54 9.53 0.02 0.76
CA HIS A 54 10.45 -0.78 -0.03
C HIS A 54 10.27 -2.30 0.22
N GLY A 55 10.96 -3.11 -0.59
CA GLY A 55 11.27 -4.52 -0.30
C GLY A 55 12.76 -4.67 0.01
N ASP A 56 13.23 -5.91 0.16
CA ASP A 56 14.63 -6.26 0.38
C ASP A 56 14.98 -7.54 -0.39
N ALA A 57 16.20 -7.62 -0.94
CA ALA A 57 16.77 -8.89 -1.36
C ALA A 57 17.21 -9.67 -0.10
N LEU A 58 16.95 -10.97 -0.06
CA LEU A 58 17.22 -11.81 1.11
C LEU A 58 17.96 -13.09 0.72
N PHE A 59 19.03 -12.94 -0.06
CA PHE A 59 19.75 -14.05 -0.70
C PHE A 59 18.81 -14.92 -1.57
N ASP A 60 17.92 -14.26 -2.31
CA ASP A 60 16.97 -14.90 -3.24
C ASP A 60 17.68 -15.81 -4.25
N GLU A 61 17.00 -16.85 -4.75
CA GLU A 61 17.62 -17.85 -5.65
C GLU A 61 18.27 -17.24 -6.90
N ASP A 62 17.67 -16.18 -7.45
CA ASP A 62 18.18 -15.43 -8.60
C ASP A 62 19.32 -14.45 -8.26
N TYR A 63 19.50 -14.11 -6.97
CA TYR A 63 20.41 -13.08 -6.46
C TYR A 63 21.05 -13.48 -5.09
N PRO A 64 21.71 -14.64 -4.99
CA PRO A 64 22.21 -15.19 -3.73
C PRO A 64 23.33 -14.37 -3.07
N GLU A 65 23.89 -13.39 -3.77
CA GLU A 65 24.90 -12.45 -3.27
C GLU A 65 24.31 -11.14 -2.70
N LEU A 66 22.99 -10.91 -2.82
CA LEU A 66 22.34 -9.65 -2.42
C LEU A 66 21.58 -9.76 -1.10
N MET A 67 21.74 -8.75 -0.25
CA MET A 67 21.03 -8.60 1.02
C MET A 67 20.62 -7.13 1.23
N GLY A 68 19.36 -6.89 1.58
CA GLY A 68 18.78 -5.56 1.78
C GLY A 68 18.40 -4.87 0.46
N HIS A 69 18.42 -3.54 0.46
CA HIS A 69 18.05 -2.74 -0.71
C HIS A 69 18.88 -3.09 -1.96
N ALA A 70 18.19 -3.53 -3.03
CA ALA A 70 18.78 -3.80 -4.32
C ALA A 70 17.86 -3.34 -5.45
N LEU A 71 18.42 -3.10 -6.64
CA LEU A 71 17.65 -2.76 -7.84
C LEU A 71 17.35 -4.04 -8.65
N VAL A 72 16.64 -4.96 -8.02
CA VAL A 72 16.20 -6.26 -8.56
C VAL A 72 14.73 -6.49 -8.20
N PRO A 73 13.94 -7.28 -8.96
CA PRO A 73 12.50 -7.40 -8.75
C PRO A 73 12.11 -7.73 -7.30
N ARG A 74 12.75 -8.73 -6.68
CA ARG A 74 12.50 -9.16 -5.29
C ARG A 74 12.65 -8.05 -4.25
N ALA A 75 13.57 -7.11 -4.47
CA ALA A 75 13.86 -6.01 -3.55
C ALA A 75 13.01 -4.75 -3.79
N VAL A 76 12.20 -4.71 -4.86
CA VAL A 76 11.36 -3.54 -5.19
C VAL A 76 9.87 -3.88 -5.34
N GLU A 77 9.53 -5.15 -5.48
CA GLU A 77 8.15 -5.63 -5.44
C GLU A 77 7.64 -5.56 -4.00
N ILE A 78 6.62 -4.72 -3.79
CA ILE A 78 6.08 -4.39 -2.48
C ILE A 78 4.61 -4.82 -2.37
N PRO A 79 4.17 -5.30 -1.18
CA PRO A 79 2.77 -5.58 -0.94
C PRO A 79 1.94 -4.30 -0.94
N LEU A 80 0.88 -4.28 -1.76
CA LEU A 80 -0.24 -3.36 -1.65
C LEU A 80 -1.46 -4.17 -1.18
N PHE A 81 -2.05 -3.77 -0.06
CA PHE A 81 -3.22 -4.43 0.53
C PHE A 81 -4.32 -3.40 0.77
N VAL A 82 -5.54 -3.72 0.34
CA VAL A 82 -6.72 -2.85 0.50
C VAL A 82 -7.84 -3.63 1.16
N TYR A 83 -8.19 -3.25 2.37
CA TYR A 83 -9.31 -3.81 3.13
C TYR A 83 -10.49 -2.83 3.13
N PHE A 84 -11.67 -3.38 2.85
CA PHE A 84 -12.96 -2.73 3.09
C PHE A 84 -13.66 -3.42 4.26
N SER A 85 -14.18 -2.64 5.21
CA SER A 85 -15.08 -3.16 6.25
C SER A 85 -16.40 -3.69 5.67
N PRO A 86 -17.11 -4.60 6.37
CA PRO A 86 -18.45 -5.03 5.99
C PRO A 86 -19.44 -3.89 5.78
N GLN A 87 -19.46 -2.86 6.65
CA GLN A 87 -20.30 -1.67 6.49
C GLN A 87 -19.98 -0.94 5.17
N LEU A 88 -18.70 -0.66 4.90
CA LEU A 88 -18.31 0.10 3.71
C LEU A 88 -18.65 -0.65 2.41
N ARG A 89 -18.50 -1.99 2.38
CA ARG A 89 -18.91 -2.79 1.20
C ARG A 89 -20.42 -2.74 0.96
N LYS A 90 -21.21 -2.67 2.02
CA LYS A 90 -22.69 -2.57 1.96
C LYS A 90 -23.15 -1.18 1.53
N GLU A 91 -22.53 -0.13 2.06
CA GLU A 91 -22.88 1.26 1.72
C GLU A 91 -22.34 1.72 0.36
N ARG A 92 -21.16 1.23 -0.05
CA ARG A 92 -20.47 1.60 -1.30
C ARG A 92 -20.11 0.38 -2.16
N PRO A 93 -21.11 -0.39 -2.64
CA PRO A 93 -20.89 -1.55 -3.49
C PRO A 93 -20.39 -1.17 -4.89
N ASP A 94 -20.55 0.09 -5.30
CA ASP A 94 -19.90 0.72 -6.45
C ASP A 94 -18.38 0.78 -6.26
N LEU A 95 -17.91 1.40 -5.18
CA LEU A 95 -16.49 1.59 -4.87
C LEU A 95 -15.78 0.25 -4.64
N TRP A 96 -16.44 -0.67 -3.93
CA TRP A 96 -15.95 -2.05 -3.78
C TRP A 96 -15.71 -2.71 -5.15
N ARG A 97 -16.73 -2.77 -6.02
CA ARG A 97 -16.59 -3.36 -7.36
C ARG A 97 -15.55 -2.63 -8.22
N GLN A 98 -15.40 -1.32 -8.07
CA GLN A 98 -14.41 -0.55 -8.81
C GLN A 98 -12.98 -0.93 -8.42
N ILE A 99 -12.69 -0.98 -7.11
CA ILE A 99 -11.34 -1.28 -6.59
C ILE A 99 -11.01 -2.77 -6.71
N SER A 100 -11.95 -3.68 -6.43
CA SER A 100 -11.72 -5.13 -6.56
C SER A 100 -11.37 -5.56 -7.99
N ARG A 101 -11.72 -4.78 -9.02
CA ARG A 101 -11.37 -5.04 -10.42
C ARG A 101 -9.93 -4.67 -10.79
N GLN A 102 -9.18 -4.06 -9.88
CA GLN A 102 -7.81 -3.59 -10.11
C GLN A 102 -6.74 -4.50 -9.50
N TRP A 103 -7.13 -5.67 -8.97
CA TRP A 103 -6.24 -6.55 -8.19
C TRP A 103 -5.06 -7.13 -8.99
N ASP A 104 -5.23 -7.26 -10.31
CA ASP A 104 -4.26 -7.84 -11.26
C ASP A 104 -3.42 -6.77 -12.00
N LYS A 105 -3.56 -5.49 -11.60
CA LYS A 105 -2.97 -4.35 -12.30
C LYS A 105 -1.52 -4.12 -11.91
N ARG A 106 -0.70 -3.70 -12.88
CA ARG A 106 0.73 -3.44 -12.75
C ARG A 106 0.96 -2.06 -12.13
N ILE A 107 0.76 -1.96 -10.82
CA ILE A 107 0.86 -0.72 -10.06
C ILE A 107 2.33 -0.41 -9.73
N LEU A 108 2.62 0.88 -9.49
CA LEU A 108 3.85 1.41 -8.92
C LEU A 108 3.48 2.50 -7.89
N SER A 109 4.25 2.61 -6.80
CA SER A 109 3.92 3.46 -5.64
C SER A 109 3.99 4.97 -5.92
N ASP A 110 4.63 5.39 -7.02
CA ASP A 110 4.65 6.78 -7.48
C ASP A 110 3.25 7.32 -7.81
N LEU A 111 2.28 6.45 -8.06
CA LEU A 111 0.89 6.80 -8.33
C LEU A 111 -0.01 6.87 -7.08
N LEU A 112 0.51 6.57 -5.89
CA LEU A 112 -0.27 6.50 -4.65
C LEU A 112 -1.03 7.81 -4.37
N THR A 113 -0.38 8.96 -4.55
CA THR A 113 -1.01 10.28 -4.35
C THR A 113 -2.17 10.51 -5.31
N HIS A 114 -2.04 10.12 -6.59
CA HIS A 114 -3.13 10.24 -7.57
C HIS A 114 -4.34 9.38 -7.18
N ALA A 115 -4.10 8.16 -6.66
CA ALA A 115 -5.17 7.27 -6.24
C ALA A 115 -5.87 7.74 -4.95
N LEU A 116 -5.12 8.23 -3.96
CA LEU A 116 -5.67 8.70 -2.68
C LEU A 116 -6.47 10.01 -2.81
N VAL A 117 -5.96 10.98 -3.58
CA VAL A 117 -6.62 12.29 -3.77
C VAL A 117 -7.97 12.12 -4.47
N ASP A 118 -8.03 11.29 -5.51
CA ASP A 118 -9.26 10.99 -6.27
C ASP A 118 -10.25 10.14 -5.45
N LEU A 119 -9.76 9.17 -4.66
CA LEU A 119 -10.56 8.39 -3.70
C LEU A 119 -11.25 9.27 -2.65
N LEU A 120 -10.59 10.35 -2.21
CA LEU A 120 -11.15 11.33 -1.27
C LEU A 120 -12.09 12.35 -1.96
N GLY A 121 -12.28 12.27 -3.28
CA GLY A 121 -13.14 13.16 -4.06
C GLY A 121 -12.54 14.54 -4.37
N PHE A 122 -11.21 14.69 -4.26
CA PHE A 122 -10.53 15.92 -4.64
C PHE A 122 -10.09 15.88 -6.10
N HIS A 123 -10.43 16.93 -6.86
CA HIS A 123 -9.97 17.10 -8.24
C HIS A 123 -9.32 18.49 -8.40
N THR A 124 -8.24 18.54 -9.18
CA THR A 124 -7.43 19.75 -9.44
C THR A 124 -7.03 19.79 -10.92
N GLU A 125 -6.41 20.88 -11.37
CA GLU A 125 -5.80 20.95 -12.72
C GLU A 125 -4.73 19.86 -12.98
N TYR A 126 -4.12 19.31 -11.91
CA TYR A 126 -3.12 18.24 -11.98
C TYR A 126 -3.74 16.82 -11.92
N THR A 127 -5.06 16.70 -11.77
CA THR A 127 -5.75 15.41 -11.73
C THR A 127 -5.69 14.72 -13.09
N GLN A 128 -5.00 13.58 -13.15
CA GLN A 128 -4.87 12.76 -14.34
C GLN A 128 -5.53 11.39 -14.10
N PRO A 129 -6.77 11.15 -14.59
CA PRO A 129 -7.50 9.89 -14.32
C PRO A 129 -6.78 8.62 -14.77
N ARG A 130 -5.87 8.72 -15.74
CA ARG A 130 -4.96 7.63 -16.16
C ARG A 130 -3.98 7.16 -15.09
N PHE A 131 -3.75 7.95 -14.05
CA PHE A 131 -2.82 7.65 -12.96
C PHE A 131 -3.50 7.21 -11.67
N ASN A 132 -4.84 7.28 -11.57
CA ASN A 132 -5.55 6.65 -10.45
C ASN A 132 -5.70 5.15 -10.72
N PHE A 133 -4.90 4.31 -10.06
CA PHE A 133 -4.99 2.84 -10.16
C PHE A 133 -6.23 2.24 -9.48
N PHE A 134 -7.01 3.02 -8.73
CA PHE A 134 -8.36 2.64 -8.28
C PHE A 134 -9.46 3.00 -9.29
N ALA A 135 -9.17 3.73 -10.38
CA ALA A 135 -10.16 4.10 -11.39
C ALA A 135 -10.18 3.14 -12.59
N PRO A 136 -11.34 2.94 -13.26
CA PRO A 136 -11.41 2.19 -14.52
C PRO A 136 -10.61 2.82 -15.67
N THR A 137 -10.19 4.07 -15.52
CA THR A 137 -9.38 4.83 -16.49
C THR A 137 -7.88 4.58 -16.36
N TYR A 138 -7.44 3.76 -15.41
CA TYR A 138 -6.02 3.49 -15.15
C TYR A 138 -5.27 2.97 -16.39
N ASP A 139 -4.12 3.58 -16.69
CA ASP A 139 -3.22 3.12 -17.74
C ASP A 139 -2.26 2.03 -17.24
N ASP A 140 -2.76 0.80 -17.21
CA ASP A 140 -2.02 -0.44 -16.89
C ASP A 140 -0.90 -0.78 -17.90
N ARG A 141 -0.79 -0.03 -19.00
CA ARG A 141 0.30 -0.14 -19.98
C ARG A 141 1.43 0.86 -19.73
N ARG A 142 1.29 1.76 -18.74
CA ARG A 142 2.35 2.69 -18.33
C ARG A 142 3.63 1.91 -17.99
N GLN A 143 4.74 2.34 -18.58
CA GLN A 143 6.05 1.81 -18.24
C GLN A 143 6.38 2.11 -16.77
N ARG A 144 6.62 1.06 -15.97
CA ARG A 144 7.07 1.18 -14.58
C ARG A 144 8.58 1.34 -14.58
N ILE A 145 9.10 2.34 -13.87
CA ILE A 145 10.54 2.62 -13.78
C ILE A 145 10.90 2.82 -12.32
N VAL A 146 11.79 1.96 -11.80
CA VAL A 146 12.42 2.15 -10.50
C VAL A 146 13.81 2.75 -10.72
N VAL A 147 14.12 3.83 -10.02
CA VAL A 147 15.40 4.55 -10.14
C VAL A 147 16.18 4.40 -8.84
N SER A 148 17.46 4.10 -8.94
CA SER A 148 18.34 4.03 -7.76
C SER A 148 18.54 5.45 -7.17
N PRO A 149 18.35 5.67 -5.86
CA PRO A 149 18.55 6.99 -5.25
C PRO A 149 20.05 7.38 -5.19
N THR A 150 20.95 6.42 -5.35
CA THR A 150 22.41 6.59 -5.20
C THR A 150 23.18 6.41 -6.50
N SER A 151 22.51 6.16 -7.64
CA SER A 151 23.18 5.96 -8.93
C SER A 151 22.27 6.22 -10.12
N ASN A 152 22.86 6.44 -11.31
CA ASN A 152 22.11 6.58 -12.56
C ASN A 152 21.48 5.25 -13.07
N LYS A 153 21.46 4.19 -12.25
CA LYS A 153 20.83 2.91 -12.61
C LYS A 153 19.31 3.04 -12.52
N LYS A 154 18.62 2.47 -13.51
CA LYS A 154 17.17 2.34 -13.57
C LYS A 154 16.79 0.93 -13.97
N MET A 155 15.70 0.42 -13.42
CA MET A 155 15.08 -0.85 -13.80
C MET A 155 13.71 -0.56 -14.38
N VAL A 156 13.40 -1.22 -15.51
CA VAL A 156 12.09 -1.16 -16.16
C VAL A 156 11.33 -2.43 -15.78
N MET A 157 10.10 -2.27 -15.28
CA MET A 157 9.27 -3.32 -14.70
C MET A 157 7.89 -3.44 -15.38
#